data_AF-A0A526PX90-F1
#
_entry.id   AF-A0A526PX90-F1
#
_cell.length_a   1.000
_cell.length_b   1.000
_cell.length_c   1.000
_cell.angle_alpha   90.00
_cell.angle_beta   90.00
_cell.angle_gamma   90.00
#
_symmetry.space_group_name_H-M   'P 1'
#
loop_
_entity.id
_entity.type
_entity.pdbx_description
1 polymer ?
#
loop_
_entity_poly.entity_id
_entity_poly.type
_entity_poly.pdbx_seq_one_letter_code
_entity_poly.pdbx_strand_id
1 'polypeptide(L)'
;LCCADVAVPVGKLVYTQWLNERGGIEADLTVVKMGEAEFMIATPCGSHVKDWSWLLSHVGQEEDIEITDITEDFGVIALQGPNARAVFLSMTEEDLSNEQFTFGTGRWMIAGGVRLWAQRISYVGELGWE
;
A
#
# COMPACT_ATOMS: atom_id res chain seq x y z
N LEU A 1 15.92 -3.65 4.23
CA LEU A 1 15.20 -4.24 3.07
C LEU A 1 14.86 -3.19 2.02
N CYS A 2 14.05 -2.18 2.35
CA CYS A 2 13.66 -1.11 1.44
C CYS A 2 14.80 -0.15 1.13
N CYS A 3 14.88 0.32 -0.12
CA CYS A 3 15.81 1.36 -0.53
C CYS A 3 15.34 2.77 -0.17
N ALA A 4 14.03 2.96 -0.09
CA ALA A 4 13.45 4.21 0.36
C ALA A 4 13.24 4.17 1.87
N ASP A 5 13.22 5.36 2.48
CA ASP A 5 12.87 5.50 3.88
C ASP A 5 11.37 5.22 4.10
N VAL A 6 11.10 4.17 4.90
CA VAL A 6 9.74 3.76 5.28
C VAL A 6 9.41 4.14 6.73
N ALA A 7 10.32 4.81 7.45
CA ALA A 7 10.07 5.39 8.77
C ALA A 7 9.29 6.73 8.63
N VAL A 8 8.15 6.64 7.95
CA VAL A 8 7.26 7.77 7.63
C VAL A 8 6.08 7.81 8.60
N PRO A 9 5.31 8.92 8.66
CA PRO A 9 4.08 8.97 9.44
C PRO A 9 3.07 7.88 9.05
N VAL A 10 2.26 7.44 10.03
CA VAL A 10 1.16 6.50 9.80
C VAL A 10 0.21 7.04 8.72
N GLY A 11 -0.23 6.15 7.84
CA GLY A 11 -1.06 6.44 6.67
C GLY A 11 -0.27 6.87 5.43
N LYS A 12 1.07 7.00 5.50
CA LYS A 12 1.88 7.27 4.30
C LYS A 12 2.18 5.98 3.53
N LEU A 13 2.19 6.13 2.21
CA LEU A 13 2.61 5.11 1.26
C LEU A 13 3.98 5.47 0.70
N VAL A 14 4.84 4.47 0.60
CA VAL A 14 6.20 4.59 0.06
C VAL A 14 6.37 3.54 -1.02
N TYR A 15 6.52 3.99 -2.26
CA TYR A 15 6.95 3.14 -3.36
C TYR A 15 8.45 2.92 -3.27
N THR A 16 8.88 1.66 -3.30
CA THR A 16 10.27 1.31 -3.04
C THR A 16 10.65 -0.02 -3.66
N GLN A 17 11.95 -0.25 -3.80
CA GLN A 17 12.52 -1.48 -4.29
C GLN A 17 13.24 -2.22 -3.15
N TRP A 18 13.27 -3.54 -3.26
CA TRP A 18 14.24 -4.38 -2.57
C TRP A 18 15.37 -4.75 -3.53
N LEU A 19 16.60 -4.61 -3.07
CA LEU A 19 17.78 -4.89 -3.88
C LEU A 19 18.54 -6.08 -3.32
N ASN A 20 19.21 -6.80 -4.22
CA ASN A 20 20.25 -7.75 -3.84
C ASN A 20 21.60 -7.05 -3.61
N GLU A 21 22.59 -7.80 -3.13
CA GLU A 21 23.94 -7.30 -2.82
C GLU A 21 24.70 -6.72 -4.03
N ARG A 22 24.26 -7.04 -5.26
CA ARG A 22 24.83 -6.50 -6.50
C ARG A 22 24.12 -5.23 -6.99
N GLY A 23 23.12 -4.74 -6.24
CA GLY A 23 22.28 -3.60 -6.62
C GLY A 23 21.22 -3.92 -7.67
N GLY A 24 20.96 -5.20 -7.95
CA GLY A 24 19.86 -5.61 -8.83
C GLY A 24 18.52 -5.57 -8.09
N ILE A 25 17.45 -5.23 -8.81
CA ILE A 25 16.08 -5.16 -8.26
C ILE A 25 15.52 -6.57 -8.10
N GLU A 26 15.21 -6.93 -6.86
CA GLU A 26 14.53 -8.17 -6.51
C GLU A 26 13.02 -7.96 -6.41
N ALA A 27 12.56 -6.88 -5.81
CA ALA A 27 11.13 -6.56 -5.77
C ALA A 27 10.89 -5.08 -6.00
N ASP A 28 9.74 -4.77 -6.55
CA ASP A 28 9.24 -3.41 -6.76
C ASP A 28 7.82 -3.33 -6.22
N LEU A 29 7.63 -2.59 -5.14
CA LEU A 29 6.46 -2.73 -4.28
C LEU A 29 6.11 -1.42 -3.57
N THR A 30 4.93 -1.41 -2.97
CA THR A 30 4.48 -0.29 -2.14
C THR A 30 4.40 -0.74 -0.69
N VAL A 31 5.02 0.04 0.20
CA VAL A 31 4.93 -0.14 1.66
C VAL A 31 4.03 0.94 2.24
N VAL A 32 3.06 0.53 3.03
CA VAL A 32 2.14 1.42 3.74
C VAL A 32 2.46 1.36 5.23
N LYS A 33 2.63 2.52 5.87
CA LYS A 33 2.77 2.60 7.32
C LYS A 33 1.38 2.53 7.96
N MET A 34 0.99 1.38 8.51
CA MET A 34 -0.34 1.14 9.09
C MET A 34 -0.43 1.57 10.56
N GLY A 35 0.70 1.51 11.27
CA GLY A 35 0.83 1.84 12.69
C GLY A 35 2.30 2.11 13.06
N GLU A 36 2.58 2.38 14.34
CA GLU A 36 3.93 2.75 14.80
C GLU A 36 5.00 1.69 14.48
N ALA A 37 4.64 0.42 14.56
CA ALA A 37 5.48 -0.73 14.19
C ALA A 37 4.79 -1.66 13.17
N GLU A 38 3.73 -1.19 12.51
CA GLU A 38 2.91 -2.01 11.61
C GLU A 38 3.03 -1.50 10.16
N PHE A 39 3.24 -2.43 9.23
CA PHE A 39 3.43 -2.14 7.82
C PHE A 39 2.63 -3.12 6.96
N MET A 40 2.03 -2.62 5.89
CA MET A 40 1.41 -3.44 4.85
C MET A 40 2.23 -3.32 3.56
N ILE A 41 2.51 -4.46 2.94
CA ILE A 41 3.35 -4.54 1.74
C ILE A 41 2.47 -5.06 0.59
N ALA A 42 2.35 -4.25 -0.47
CA ALA A 42 1.67 -4.64 -1.70
C ALA A 42 2.70 -4.88 -2.80
N THR A 43 2.72 -6.10 -3.36
CA THR A 43 3.65 -6.55 -4.39
C THR A 43 2.90 -7.10 -5.61
N PRO A 44 3.51 -7.16 -6.82
CA PRO A 44 2.84 -7.70 -7.99
C PRO A 44 2.37 -9.15 -7.83
N CYS A 45 1.17 -9.46 -8.31
CA CYS A 45 0.61 -10.81 -8.20
C CYS A 45 1.49 -11.90 -8.83
N GLY A 46 2.23 -11.57 -9.90
CA GLY A 46 3.11 -12.51 -10.59
C GLY A 46 4.40 -12.85 -9.83
N SER A 47 4.78 -12.05 -8.82
CA SER A 47 6.01 -12.24 -8.05
C SER A 47 5.76 -12.58 -6.58
N HIS A 48 4.50 -12.67 -6.14
CA HIS A 48 4.11 -12.92 -4.75
C HIS A 48 4.98 -13.98 -4.04
N VAL A 49 5.08 -15.21 -4.58
CA VAL A 49 5.84 -16.31 -3.94
C VAL A 49 7.33 -15.98 -3.82
N LYS A 50 7.90 -15.30 -4.82
CA LYS A 50 9.30 -14.90 -4.84
C LYS A 50 9.57 -13.84 -3.78
N ASP A 51 8.73 -12.80 -3.75
CA ASP A 51 8.89 -11.66 -2.86
C ASP A 51 8.63 -12.08 -1.40
N TRP A 52 7.66 -12.97 -1.17
CA TRP A 52 7.42 -13.60 0.13
C TRP A 52 8.65 -14.38 0.62
N SER A 53 9.22 -15.23 -0.23
CA SER A 53 10.43 -16.00 0.10
C SER A 53 11.62 -15.09 0.40
N TRP A 54 11.74 -13.98 -0.35
CA TRP A 54 12.78 -12.97 -0.14
C TRP A 54 12.59 -12.25 1.21
N LEU A 55 11.37 -11.86 1.55
CA LEU A 55 11.07 -11.24 2.84
C LEU A 55 11.44 -12.18 4.00
N LEU A 56 10.95 -13.42 3.97
CA LEU A 56 11.21 -14.40 5.03
C LEU A 56 12.70 -14.72 5.19
N SER A 57 13.49 -14.73 4.12
CA SER A 57 14.93 -15.00 4.22
C SER A 57 15.73 -13.88 4.89
N HIS A 58 15.18 -12.66 4.96
CA HIS A 58 15.85 -11.50 5.55
C HIS A 58 15.35 -11.12 6.94
N VAL A 59 14.07 -11.31 7.23
CA VAL A 59 13.45 -10.89 8.50
C VAL A 59 12.74 -12.02 9.24
N GLY A 60 12.51 -13.18 8.61
CA GLY A 60 11.72 -14.27 9.20
C GLY A 60 12.39 -15.01 10.36
N GLN A 61 13.62 -14.65 10.74
CA GLN A 61 14.32 -15.21 11.90
C GLN A 61 14.38 -14.24 13.09
N GLU A 62 13.85 -13.03 12.97
CA GLU A 62 13.84 -12.06 14.07
C GLU A 62 12.68 -12.36 15.02
N GLU A 63 12.98 -12.55 16.31
CA GLU A 63 11.99 -12.97 17.32
C GLU A 63 10.89 -11.92 17.58
N ASP A 64 11.16 -10.64 17.25
CA ASP A 64 10.27 -9.51 17.48
C ASP A 64 9.43 -9.11 16.25
N ILE A 65 9.49 -9.88 15.15
CA ILE A 65 8.78 -9.58 13.91
C ILE A 65 7.75 -10.68 13.61
N GLU A 66 6.48 -10.29 13.48
CA GLU A 66 5.42 -11.14 12.94
C GLU A 66 5.14 -10.76 11.48
N ILE A 67 5.02 -11.77 10.63
CA ILE A 67 4.76 -11.60 9.20
C ILE A 67 3.60 -12.51 8.83
N THR A 68 2.52 -11.90 8.36
CA THR A 68 1.29 -12.60 7.95
C THR A 68 0.97 -12.27 6.51
N ASP A 69 0.73 -13.31 5.72
CA ASP A 69 0.22 -13.14 4.36
C ASP A 69 -1.29 -12.91 4.40
N ILE A 70 -1.69 -11.71 3.99
CA ILE A 70 -3.08 -11.25 3.95
C ILE A 70 -3.58 -11.08 2.51
N THR A 71 -2.90 -11.69 1.53
CA THR A 71 -3.22 -11.52 0.10
C THR A 71 -4.66 -11.94 -0.23
N GLU A 72 -5.17 -12.99 0.40
CA GLU A 72 -6.55 -13.47 0.18
C GLU A 72 -7.61 -12.74 1.03
N ASP A 73 -7.19 -11.94 2.01
CA ASP A 73 -8.10 -11.21 2.89
C ASP A 73 -8.66 -9.93 2.23
N PHE A 74 -8.00 -9.43 1.19
CA PHE A 74 -8.33 -8.18 0.52
C PHE A 74 -8.61 -8.36 -0.97
N GLY A 75 -9.73 -7.81 -1.43
CA GLY A 75 -9.94 -7.46 -2.83
C GLY A 75 -9.61 -5.99 -3.06
N VAL A 76 -9.02 -5.65 -4.22
CA VAL A 76 -8.64 -4.28 -4.57
C VAL A 76 -9.43 -3.79 -5.78
N ILE A 77 -9.96 -2.56 -5.71
CA ILE A 77 -10.64 -1.90 -6.82
C ILE A 77 -9.87 -0.62 -7.15
N ALA A 78 -9.22 -0.60 -8.31
CA ALA A 78 -8.60 0.62 -8.81
C ALA A 78 -9.65 1.53 -9.48
N LEU A 79 -10.00 2.64 -8.82
CA LEU A 79 -10.87 3.69 -9.37
C LEU A 79 -10.01 4.88 -9.82
N GLN A 80 -9.77 4.99 -11.13
CA GLN A 80 -8.83 5.97 -11.68
C GLN A 80 -9.42 6.79 -12.83
N GLY A 81 -9.04 8.07 -12.89
CA GLY A 81 -9.48 9.05 -13.88
C GLY A 81 -9.96 10.37 -13.24
N PRO A 82 -10.16 11.42 -14.06
CA PRO A 82 -10.52 12.76 -13.56
C PRO A 82 -11.84 12.79 -12.78
N ASN A 83 -12.76 11.86 -13.07
CA ASN A 83 -14.05 11.73 -12.38
C ASN A 83 -14.03 10.77 -11.19
N ALA A 84 -12.89 10.15 -10.86
CA ALA A 84 -12.78 9.16 -9.78
C ALA A 84 -13.29 9.71 -8.44
N ARG A 85 -12.95 10.96 -8.10
CA ARG A 85 -13.43 11.60 -6.87
C ARG A 85 -14.95 11.73 -6.84
N ALA A 86 -15.56 12.15 -7.95
CA ALA A 86 -17.02 12.33 -8.01
C ALA A 86 -17.75 10.99 -7.84
N VAL A 87 -17.22 9.92 -8.44
CA VAL A 87 -17.74 8.56 -8.25
C VAL A 87 -17.55 8.12 -6.80
N PHE A 88 -16.37 8.33 -6.21
CA PHE A 88 -16.11 7.85 -4.85
C PHE A 88 -16.97 8.59 -3.81
N LEU A 89 -17.15 9.90 -3.97
CA LEU A 89 -18.05 10.71 -3.12
C LEU A 89 -19.52 10.29 -3.22
N SER A 90 -19.94 9.55 -4.25
CA SER A 90 -21.30 8.97 -4.29
C SER A 90 -21.48 7.80 -3.31
N MET A 91 -20.38 7.29 -2.74
CA MET A 91 -20.36 6.15 -1.82
C MET A 91 -19.94 6.52 -0.40
N THR A 92 -19.41 7.72 -0.14
CA THR A 92 -18.89 8.09 1.19
C THR A 92 -19.21 9.54 1.54
N GLU A 93 -19.32 9.83 2.83
CA GLU A 93 -19.44 11.20 3.36
C GLU A 93 -18.08 11.78 3.80
N GLU A 94 -17.01 10.99 3.67
CA GLU A 94 -15.65 11.38 4.05
C GLU A 94 -15.09 12.49 3.14
N ASP A 95 -14.22 13.34 3.70
CA ASP A 95 -13.55 14.39 2.93
C ASP A 95 -12.42 13.80 2.06
N LEU A 96 -12.64 13.83 0.74
CA LEU A 96 -11.70 13.38 -0.30
C LEU A 96 -11.03 14.54 -1.06
N SER A 97 -11.04 15.75 -0.48
CA SER A 97 -10.33 16.93 -0.99
C SER A 97 -8.82 16.68 -1.08
N ASN A 98 -8.12 17.53 -1.83
CA ASN A 98 -6.67 17.37 -1.98
C ASN A 98 -5.92 17.64 -0.68
N GLU A 99 -6.51 18.47 0.18
CA GLU A 99 -5.99 18.91 1.46
C GLU A 99 -6.13 17.82 2.51
N GLN A 100 -7.30 17.15 2.56
CA GLN A 100 -7.57 16.10 3.55
C GLN A 100 -7.12 14.70 3.12
N PHE A 101 -7.07 14.43 1.81
CA PHE A 101 -6.67 13.13 1.29
C PHE A 101 -5.59 13.28 0.21
N THR A 102 -4.39 13.63 0.67
CA THR A 102 -3.23 13.91 -0.18
C THR A 102 -2.74 12.67 -0.95
N PHE A 103 -2.07 12.86 -2.08
CA PHE A 103 -1.45 11.75 -2.82
C PHE A 103 -0.38 11.04 -1.96
N GLY A 104 -0.28 9.72 -2.11
CA GLY A 104 0.62 8.88 -1.32
C GLY A 104 0.19 8.74 0.14
N THR A 105 -1.10 8.88 0.43
CA THR A 105 -1.68 8.58 1.75
C THR A 105 -2.87 7.64 1.65
N GLY A 106 -3.12 6.89 2.73
CA GLY A 106 -4.23 5.97 2.87
C GLY A 106 -4.77 5.96 4.29
N ARG A 107 -6.03 5.55 4.43
CA ARG A 107 -6.70 5.42 5.73
C ARG A 107 -7.85 4.43 5.66
N TRP A 108 -8.20 3.87 6.81
CA TRP A 108 -9.47 3.17 6.99
C TRP A 108 -10.62 4.17 6.93
N MET A 109 -11.67 3.84 6.18
CA MET A 109 -12.87 4.65 6.06
C MET A 109 -14.10 3.80 5.74
N ILE A 110 -15.27 4.43 5.77
CA ILE A 110 -16.54 3.79 5.37
C ILE A 110 -16.95 4.32 4.00
N ALA A 111 -17.23 3.42 3.06
CA ALA A 111 -17.85 3.74 1.78
C ALA A 111 -18.81 2.62 1.38
N GLY A 112 -19.97 2.97 0.82
CA GLY A 112 -21.01 2.00 0.43
C GLY A 112 -21.53 1.16 1.60
N GLY A 113 -21.41 1.66 2.84
CA GLY A 113 -21.77 0.93 4.06
C GLY A 113 -20.77 -0.14 4.50
N VAL A 114 -19.60 -0.26 3.85
CA VAL A 114 -18.55 -1.20 4.23
C VAL A 114 -17.31 -0.44 4.72
N ARG A 115 -16.61 -1.03 5.70
CA ARG A 115 -15.29 -0.55 6.12
C ARG A 115 -14.25 -1.05 5.14
N LEU A 116 -13.46 -0.14 4.59
CA LEU A 116 -12.38 -0.44 3.65
C LEU A 116 -11.13 0.37 3.95
N TRP A 117 -9.99 -0.11 3.48
CA TRP A 117 -8.79 0.69 3.35
C TRP A 117 -8.86 1.41 2.01
N ALA A 118 -8.76 2.73 2.02
CA ALA A 118 -8.63 3.52 0.80
C ALA A 118 -7.24 4.13 0.77
N GLN A 119 -6.59 4.09 -0.39
CA GLN A 119 -5.30 4.75 -0.59
C GLN A 119 -5.27 5.55 -1.88
N ARG A 120 -4.81 6.79 -1.80
CA ARG A 120 -4.66 7.67 -2.95
C ARG A 120 -3.32 7.44 -3.61
N ILE A 121 -3.29 6.44 -4.48
CA ILE A 121 -2.17 6.08 -5.35
C ILE A 121 -2.70 5.83 -6.77
N SER A 122 -1.81 5.88 -7.75
CA SER A 122 -2.16 5.68 -9.14
C SER A 122 -1.00 5.11 -9.92
N TYR A 123 -1.22 3.98 -10.57
CA TYR A 123 -0.27 3.40 -11.51
C TYR A 123 -0.39 4.04 -12.90
N VAL A 124 -1.57 4.59 -13.25
CA VAL A 124 -1.80 5.20 -14.57
C VAL A 124 -1.45 6.70 -14.62
N GLY A 125 -1.12 7.30 -13.47
CA GLY A 125 -0.74 8.71 -13.35
C GLY A 125 -1.91 9.69 -13.19
N GLU A 126 -3.15 9.19 -13.32
CA GLU A 126 -4.37 9.99 -13.12
C GLU A 126 -4.79 10.05 -11.65
N LEU A 127 -5.70 10.97 -11.33
CA LEU A 127 -6.39 10.97 -10.03
C LEU A 127 -7.07 9.62 -9.78
N GLY A 128 -6.87 9.02 -8.62
CA GLY A 128 -7.52 7.77 -8.30
C GLY A 128 -7.27 7.27 -6.89
N TRP A 129 -7.95 6.17 -6.58
CA TRP A 129 -7.86 5.42 -5.35
C TRP A 129 -7.76 3.93 -5.66
N GLU A 130 -7.14 3.22 -4.73
CA GLU A 130 -7.20 1.76 -4.57
C GLU A 130 -7.82 1.41 -3.22
#